data_AF-A0A2D7FM13-F1
#
_entry.id   AF-A0A2D7FM13-F1
#
_cell.length_a   1.000
_cell.length_b   1.000
_cell.length_c   1.000
_cell.angle_alpha   90.00
_cell.angle_beta   90.00
_cell.angle_gamma   90.00
#
_symmetry.space_group_name_H-M   'P 1'
#
loop_
_entity.id
_entity.type
_entity.pdbx_description
1 polymer ?
#
loop_
_entity_poly.entity_id
_entity_poly.type
_entity_poly.pdbx_seq_one_letter_code
_entity_poly.pdbx_strand_id
1 'polypeptide(L)'
;MTARWYVVHVYSGFESKVAQSIREQAQQTGLDELIEEVLVPMEEVVQMRRGTKVSAERKFFPGYVLAKLEMTDDAWHLIKDTPKVTGFLGADNKPSPISESEAQRILHQVQEGVERPKPSV
;
A
#
# COMPACT_ATOMS: atom_id res chain seq x y z
N MET A 1 0.03 23.17 -4.27
CA MET A 1 0.35 21.75 -4.50
C MET A 1 -0.47 20.98 -3.49
N THR A 2 -1.29 20.05 -3.95
CA THR A 2 -2.30 19.38 -3.10
C THR A 2 -2.06 17.89 -3.22
N ALA A 3 -1.13 17.37 -2.43
CA ALA A 3 -0.91 15.95 -2.32
C ALA A 3 -2.17 15.29 -1.77
N ARG A 4 -2.56 14.17 -2.38
CA ARG A 4 -3.70 13.35 -1.94
C ARG A 4 -3.21 11.95 -1.67
N TRP A 5 -3.97 11.25 -0.83
CA TRP A 5 -3.69 9.86 -0.56
C TRP A 5 -4.26 9.00 -1.68
N TYR A 6 -3.46 8.04 -2.13
CA TYR A 6 -3.83 7.05 -3.13
C TYR A 6 -3.53 5.67 -2.60
N VAL A 7 -4.37 4.73 -3.01
CA VAL A 7 -4.21 3.32 -2.65
C VAL A 7 -3.70 2.57 -3.87
N VAL A 8 -2.55 1.93 -3.71
CA VAL A 8 -1.88 1.12 -4.72
C VAL A 8 -2.07 -0.34 -4.37
N HIS A 9 -2.53 -1.12 -5.34
CA HIS A 9 -2.65 -2.56 -5.23
C HIS A 9 -1.37 -3.22 -5.76
N VAL A 10 -0.78 -4.09 -4.94
CA VAL A 10 0.52 -4.70 -5.13
C VAL A 10 0.46 -6.19 -4.80
N TYR A 11 1.42 -6.96 -5.27
CA TYR A 11 1.50 -8.37 -4.90
C TYR A 11 1.84 -8.51 -3.40
N SER A 12 1.03 -9.28 -2.69
CA SER A 12 1.22 -9.54 -1.26
C SER A 12 2.60 -10.12 -0.96
N GLY A 13 3.27 -9.64 0.09
CA GLY A 13 4.64 -10.06 0.45
C GLY A 13 5.74 -9.27 -0.27
N PHE A 14 5.38 -8.36 -1.18
CA PHE A 14 6.31 -7.42 -1.80
C PHE A 14 5.99 -5.97 -1.43
N GLU A 15 5.06 -5.70 -0.52
CA GLU A 15 4.59 -4.34 -0.23
C GLU A 15 5.73 -3.43 0.26
N SER A 16 6.58 -3.93 1.17
CA SER A 16 7.78 -3.21 1.64
C SER A 16 8.73 -2.86 0.50
N LYS A 17 8.99 -3.85 -0.37
CA LYS A 17 9.92 -3.71 -1.49
C LYS A 17 9.37 -2.72 -2.51
N VAL A 18 8.07 -2.79 -2.80
CA VAL A 18 7.39 -1.86 -3.71
C VAL A 18 7.43 -0.45 -3.16
N ALA A 19 7.14 -0.24 -1.87
CA ALA A 19 7.23 1.08 -1.27
C ALA A 19 8.64 1.66 -1.30
N GLN A 20 9.66 0.83 -1.07
CA GLN A 20 11.06 1.25 -1.24
C GLN A 20 11.37 1.60 -2.69
N SER A 21 10.98 0.75 -3.64
CA SER A 21 11.19 1.00 -5.08
C SER A 21 10.50 2.27 -5.54
N ILE A 22 9.28 2.58 -5.07
CA ILE A 22 8.59 3.83 -5.39
C ILE A 22 9.40 5.03 -4.90
N ARG A 23 9.91 5.01 -3.67
CA ARG A 23 10.76 6.09 -3.15
C ARG A 23 12.06 6.23 -3.93
N GLU A 24 12.74 5.12 -4.22
CA GLU A 24 13.98 5.13 -5.00
C GLU A 24 13.77 5.67 -6.42
N GLN A 25 12.71 5.23 -7.11
CA GLN A 25 12.36 5.74 -8.43
C GLN A 25 12.02 7.22 -8.39
N ALA A 26 11.27 7.69 -7.39
CA ALA A 26 10.92 9.10 -7.25
C ALA A 26 12.17 9.96 -7.02
N GLN A 27 13.12 9.50 -6.21
CA GLN A 27 14.40 10.17 -6.03
C GLN A 27 15.23 10.20 -7.32
N GLN A 28 15.27 9.10 -8.08
CA GLN A 28 16.01 9.03 -9.34
C GLN A 28 15.46 9.95 -10.43
N THR A 29 14.13 10.09 -10.49
CA THR A 29 13.45 10.95 -11.47
C THR A 29 13.31 12.40 -11.00
N GLY A 30 13.68 12.71 -9.76
CA GLY A 30 13.50 14.04 -9.17
C GLY A 30 12.04 14.37 -8.83
N LEU A 31 11.18 13.34 -8.74
CA LEU A 31 9.76 13.44 -8.37
C LEU A 31 9.54 13.30 -6.86
N ASP A 32 10.59 13.42 -6.06
CA ASP A 32 10.52 13.41 -4.59
C ASP A 32 9.56 14.49 -4.06
N GLU A 33 9.51 15.65 -4.72
CA GLU A 33 8.55 16.72 -4.39
C GLU A 33 7.09 16.33 -4.65
N LEU A 34 6.84 15.35 -5.53
CA LEU A 34 5.49 14.87 -5.82
C LEU A 34 5.05 13.78 -4.85
N ILE A 35 5.97 12.98 -4.30
CA ILE A 35 5.65 11.90 -3.35
C ILE A 35 6.03 12.35 -1.94
N GLU A 36 5.05 12.87 -1.21
CA GLU A 36 5.25 13.29 0.18
C GLU A 36 5.48 12.10 1.11
N GLU A 37 4.68 11.03 0.97
CA GLU A 37 4.71 9.94 1.94
C GLU A 37 4.29 8.61 1.31
N VAL A 38 4.89 7.51 1.77
CA VAL A 38 4.48 6.16 1.38
C VAL A 38 4.40 5.31 2.65
N LEU A 39 3.23 4.73 2.89
CA LEU A 39 2.92 3.91 4.07
C LEU A 39 2.55 2.50 3.64
N VAL A 40 3.16 1.52 4.31
CA VAL A 40 2.88 0.11 4.07
C VAL A 40 2.09 -0.46 5.25
N PRO A 41 0.81 -0.83 5.05
CA PRO A 41 -0.02 -1.50 6.05
C PRO A 41 0.33 -2.99 6.17
N MET A 42 1.59 -3.33 6.45
CA MET A 42 2.03 -4.71 6.64
C MET A 42 2.61 -4.91 8.05
N GLU A 43 2.31 -6.06 8.66
CA GLU A 43 2.96 -6.50 9.89
C GLU A 43 3.65 -7.85 9.61
N GLU A 44 4.93 -7.95 9.97
CA GLU A 44 5.76 -9.12 9.73
C GLU A 44 5.46 -10.21 10.79
N VAL A 45 4.39 -10.98 10.58
CA VAL A 45 4.02 -12.07 11.50
C VAL A 45 4.87 -13.32 11.27
N VAL A 46 5.84 -13.54 12.16
CA VAL A 46 6.61 -14.80 12.22
C VAL A 46 5.86 -15.82 13.10
N GLN A 47 5.02 -16.68 12.50
CA GLN A 47 4.42 -17.79 13.24
C GLN A 47 5.29 -19.06 13.24
N MET A 48 5.58 -19.58 14.44
CA MET A 48 6.10 -20.94 14.65
C MET A 48 4.95 -21.93 14.80
N ARG A 49 4.95 -23.01 14.01
CA ARG A 49 3.97 -24.10 14.11
C ARG A 49 4.70 -25.44 14.13
N ARG A 50 4.62 -26.15 15.28
CA ARG A 50 5.25 -27.47 15.51
C ARG A 50 6.78 -27.50 15.33
N GLY A 51 7.49 -26.50 15.85
CA GLY A 51 8.96 -26.42 15.72
C GLY A 51 9.47 -26.07 14.32
N THR A 52 8.57 -25.90 13.34
CA THR A 52 8.87 -25.39 12.00
C THR A 52 8.15 -24.05 11.82
N LYS A 53 8.81 -23.04 11.24
CA LYS A 53 8.14 -21.76 10.91
C LYS A 53 7.10 -22.05 9.83
N VAL A 54 5.82 -21.86 10.13
CA VAL A 54 4.74 -22.00 9.14
C VAL A 54 4.00 -20.67 9.09
N SER A 55 4.17 -19.96 7.98
CA SER A 55 3.50 -18.71 7.68
C SER A 55 2.00 -18.97 7.49
N ALA A 56 1.19 -18.65 8.49
CA ALA A 56 -0.27 -18.67 8.35
C ALA A 56 -0.78 -17.23 8.31
N GLU A 57 -1.08 -16.76 7.11
CA GLU A 57 -1.49 -15.39 6.87
C GLU A 57 -3.03 -15.31 6.78
N ARG A 58 -3.70 -14.76 7.80
CA ARG A 58 -5.08 -14.26 7.64
C ARG A 58 -5.00 -12.76 7.40
N LYS A 59 -4.80 -12.42 6.13
CA LYS A 59 -4.65 -11.05 5.66
C LYS A 59 -6.04 -10.44 5.44
N PHE A 60 -6.39 -9.43 6.22
CA PHE A 60 -7.65 -8.69 6.02
C PHE A 60 -7.62 -7.83 4.76
N PHE A 61 -6.44 -7.34 4.34
CA PHE A 61 -6.21 -6.65 3.06
C PHE A 61 -4.74 -6.80 2.62
N PRO A 62 -4.32 -7.95 2.07
CA PRO A 62 -2.96 -8.10 1.57
C PRO A 62 -2.77 -7.40 0.24
N GLY A 63 -1.60 -6.81 0.06
CA GLY A 63 -1.22 -6.22 -1.21
C GLY A 63 -1.68 -4.78 -1.37
N TYR A 64 -1.76 -3.99 -0.30
CA TYR A 64 -2.09 -2.57 -0.41
C TYR A 64 -0.94 -1.71 0.10
N VAL A 65 -0.67 -0.62 -0.59
CA VAL A 65 0.28 0.43 -0.19
C VAL A 65 -0.45 1.75 -0.28
N LEU A 66 -0.34 2.59 0.74
CA LEU A 66 -0.87 3.93 0.71
C LEU A 66 0.26 4.88 0.32
N ALA A 67 0.03 5.74 -0.66
CA ALA A 67 1.00 6.74 -1.08
C ALA A 67 0.33 8.11 -1.12
N LYS A 68 0.89 9.06 -0.39
CA LYS A 68 0.52 10.48 -0.42
C LYS A 68 1.37 11.15 -1.49
N LEU A 69 0.73 11.54 -2.59
CA LEU A 69 1.42 12.17 -3.71
C LEU A 69 0.52 13.13 -4.48
N GLU A 70 1.12 13.98 -5.30
CA GLU A 70 0.39 14.77 -6.29
C GLU A 70 0.20 13.93 -7.56
N MET A 71 -1.05 13.78 -8.01
CA MET A 71 -1.37 12.91 -9.14
C MET A 71 -1.05 13.60 -10.46
N THR A 72 0.17 13.37 -10.92
CA THR A 72 0.65 13.75 -12.26
C THR A 72 0.80 12.51 -13.14
N ASP A 73 0.87 12.70 -14.46
CA ASP A 73 1.14 11.62 -15.39
C ASP A 73 2.46 10.90 -15.04
N ASP A 74 3.50 11.63 -14.65
CA ASP A 74 4.80 11.05 -14.29
C ASP A 74 4.71 10.15 -13.05
N ALA A 75 4.03 10.62 -11.98
CA ALA A 75 3.83 9.83 -10.77
C ALA A 75 2.97 8.59 -11.03
N TRP A 76 1.95 8.72 -11.89
CA TRP A 76 1.12 7.60 -12.32
C TRP A 76 1.91 6.55 -13.10
N HIS A 77 2.72 6.98 -14.08
CA HIS A 77 3.59 6.08 -14.84
C HIS A 77 4.61 5.40 -13.94
N LEU A 78 5.25 6.14 -13.03
CA LEU A 78 6.25 5.59 -12.09
C LEU A 78 5.70 4.44 -11.25
N ILE A 79 4.52 4.63 -10.65
CA ILE A 79 3.91 3.57 -9.83
C ILE A 79 3.49 2.40 -10.71
N LYS A 80 3.00 2.64 -11.92
CA LYS A 80 2.60 1.59 -12.85
C LYS A 80 3.79 0.79 -13.40
N ASP A 81 4.93 1.42 -13.62
CA ASP A 81 6.17 0.78 -14.04
C ASP A 81 6.85 0.01 -12.89
N THR A 82 6.48 0.33 -11.64
CA THR A 82 7.07 -0.33 -10.47
C THR A 82 6.73 -1.83 -10.50
N PRO A 83 7.75 -2.71 -10.46
CA PRO A 83 7.52 -4.14 -10.50
C PRO A 83 6.69 -4.60 -9.30
N LYS A 84 5.80 -5.57 -9.52
CA LYS A 84 4.87 -6.11 -8.50
C LYS A 84 3.73 -5.15 -8.11
N VAL A 85 3.57 -4.02 -8.80
CA VAL A 85 2.34 -3.24 -8.74
C VAL A 85 1.32 -3.87 -9.70
N THR A 86 0.10 -4.11 -9.22
CA THR A 86 -1.01 -4.58 -10.04
C THR A 86 -1.79 -3.41 -10.63
N GLY A 87 -1.88 -2.30 -9.90
CA GLY A 87 -2.52 -1.08 -10.36
C GLY A 87 -2.95 -0.19 -9.20
N PHE A 88 -3.74 0.83 -9.51
CA PHE A 88 -4.35 1.69 -8.50
C PHE A 88 -5.78 1.26 -8.18
N LEU A 89 -6.22 1.58 -6.96
CA LEU A 89 -7.60 1.42 -6.56
C LEU A 89 -8.45 2.55 -7.15
N GLY A 90 -9.41 2.18 -8.01
CA GLY A 90 -10.37 3.10 -8.61
C GLY A 90 -11.03 2.53 -9.87
N ALA A 91 -11.97 3.29 -10.44
CA ALA A 91 -12.61 2.91 -11.70
C ALA A 91 -11.56 2.88 -12.83
N ASP A 92 -11.53 1.79 -13.61
CA ASP A 92 -10.64 1.61 -14.77
C ASP A 92 -9.13 1.75 -14.49
N ASN A 93 -8.65 1.28 -13.34
CA ASN A 93 -7.24 1.44 -12.90
C ASN A 93 -6.79 2.90 -12.79
N LYS A 94 -7.72 3.86 -12.75
CA LYS A 94 -7.40 5.24 -12.45
C LYS A 94 -7.29 5.44 -10.95
N PRO A 95 -6.25 6.12 -10.48
CA PRO A 95 -6.07 6.38 -9.06
C PRO A 95 -7.20 7.27 -8.53
N SER A 96 -7.94 6.74 -7.58
CA SER A 96 -8.96 7.51 -6.87
C SER A 96 -8.35 8.13 -5.62
N PRO A 97 -8.38 9.46 -5.47
CA PRO A 97 -7.86 10.10 -4.28
C PRO A 97 -8.79 9.80 -3.10
N ILE A 98 -8.19 9.47 -1.96
CA ILE A 98 -8.87 9.39 -0.68
C ILE A 98 -8.41 10.54 0.23
N SER A 99 -9.27 10.88 1.19
CA SER A 99 -8.97 11.89 2.19
C SER A 99 -7.92 11.37 3.18
N GLU A 100 -7.16 12.26 3.80
CA GLU A 100 -6.20 11.86 4.84
C GLU A 100 -6.86 11.11 5.99
N SER A 101 -8.05 11.53 6.42
CA SER A 101 -8.85 10.82 7.42
C SER A 101 -9.24 9.42 6.98
N GLU A 102 -9.47 9.18 5.68
CA GLU A 102 -9.76 7.86 5.14
C GLU A 102 -8.51 6.98 5.08
N ALA A 103 -7.37 7.55 4.67
CA ALA A 103 -6.09 6.85 4.68
C ALA A 103 -5.71 6.41 6.10
N GLN A 104 -5.80 7.32 7.07
CA GLN A 104 -5.59 7.03 8.48
C GLN A 104 -6.58 6.00 9.01
N ARG A 105 -7.85 6.09 8.61
CA ARG A 105 -8.85 5.08 8.99
C ARG A 105 -8.55 3.72 8.37
N ILE A 106 -8.06 3.63 7.14
CA ILE A 106 -7.64 2.35 6.53
C ILE A 106 -6.44 1.78 7.28
N LEU A 107 -5.43 2.60 7.58
CA LEU A 107 -4.27 2.19 8.39
C LEU A 107 -4.69 1.68 9.77
N HIS A 108 -5.57 2.44 10.45
CA HIS A 108 -6.10 2.07 11.76
C HIS A 108 -7.01 0.84 11.67
N GLN A 109 -7.82 0.68 10.63
CA GLN A 109 -8.68 -0.49 10.42
C GLN A 109 -7.89 -1.72 9.98
N VAL A 110 -6.72 -1.57 9.36
CA VAL A 110 -5.79 -2.70 9.17
C VAL A 110 -5.21 -3.13 10.51
N GLN A 111 -4.89 -2.19 11.41
CA GLN A 111 -4.49 -2.50 12.79
C GLN A 111 -5.65 -3.10 13.61
N GLU A 112 -6.84 -2.52 13.58
CA GLU A 112 -8.03 -2.92 14.36
C GLU A 112 -8.83 -4.08 13.73
N GLY A 113 -8.71 -4.33 12.43
CA GLY A 113 -9.36 -5.46 11.74
C GLY A 113 -8.81 -6.82 12.20
N VAL A 114 -7.67 -6.79 12.89
CA VAL A 114 -7.14 -7.89 13.70
C VAL A 114 -8.00 -8.15 14.95
N GLU A 115 -8.66 -7.14 15.51
CA GLU A 115 -9.40 -7.23 16.78
C GLU A 115 -10.87 -7.65 16.65
N ARG A 116 -11.53 -7.49 15.49
CA ARG A 116 -12.93 -7.90 15.32
C ARG A 116 -13.17 -8.71 14.05
N PRO A 117 -13.03 -10.05 14.10
CA PRO A 117 -13.61 -10.89 13.06
C PRO A 117 -15.13 -10.69 13.10
N LYS A 118 -15.72 -10.16 12.02
CA LYS A 118 -17.16 -10.35 11.81
C LYS A 118 -17.39 -11.88 11.78
N PRO A 119 -18.22 -12.44 12.67
CA PRO A 119 -18.58 -13.85 12.57
C PRO A 119 -19.38 -14.00 11.28
N SER A 120 -18.83 -14.72 10.30
CA SER A 120 -19.67 -15.28 9.24
C SER A 120 -20.57 -16.33 9.90
N VAL A 121 -21.87 -16.13 9.73
CA VAL A 121 -22.95 -17.05 10.14
C VAL A 121 -22.84 -18.40 9.44
#